data_AF-A0A6V8K501-F1
#
_entry.id   AF-A0A6V8K501-F1
#
_cell.length_a   1.000
_cell.length_b   1.000
_cell.length_c   1.000
_cell.angle_alpha   90.00
_cell.angle_beta   90.00
_cell.angle_gamma   90.00
#
_symmetry.space_group_name_H-M   'P 1'
#
loop_
_entity.id
_entity.type
_entity.pdbx_description
1 polymer ?
#
loop_
_entity_poly.entity_id
_entity_poly.type
_entity_poly.pdbx_seq_one_letter_code
_entity_poly.pdbx_strand_id
1 'polypeptide(L)'
;MPAPLPRRLVEVIAVAAVGSRHRHGSGCIVNGRTVLTAAHVVADAVEVLVRSSTKHRWPATLDPRFVGELSGPRPDLALVEIEDPSFEPLPRCRSHESIAAVRK
;
A
#
# COMPACT_ATOMS: atom_id res chain seq x y z
N MET A 1 3.41 16.62 -13.74
CA MET A 1 4.63 15.82 -13.49
C MET A 1 4.29 14.66 -12.58
N PRO A 2 4.82 13.44 -12.79
CA PRO A 2 4.68 12.37 -11.79
C PRO A 2 5.28 12.83 -10.47
N ALA A 3 4.63 12.54 -9.34
CA ALA A 3 5.23 12.87 -8.07
C ALA A 3 6.52 12.05 -7.86
N PRO A 4 7.60 12.65 -7.32
CA PRO A 4 8.80 11.93 -6.93
C PRO A 4 8.46 10.74 -6.04
N LEU A 5 9.14 9.60 -6.24
CA LEU A 5 8.94 8.38 -5.43
C LEU A 5 8.96 8.62 -3.91
N PRO A 6 9.85 9.46 -3.34
CA PRO A 6 9.85 9.74 -1.91
C PRO A 6 8.55 10.35 -1.38
N ARG A 7 7.79 11.07 -2.22
CA ARG A 7 6.51 11.63 -1.79
C ARG A 7 5.41 10.56 -1.68
N ARG A 8 5.55 9.45 -2.41
CA ARG A 8 4.55 8.36 -2.45
C ARG A 8 4.77 7.31 -1.38
N LEU A 9 5.91 7.38 -0.70
CA LEU A 9 6.24 6.49 0.40
C LEU A 9 5.35 6.85 1.60
N VAL A 10 4.65 5.84 2.08
CA VAL A 10 3.86 5.90 3.30
C VAL A 10 4.26 4.76 4.21
N GLU A 11 3.93 4.89 5.47
CA GLU A 11 3.96 3.79 6.41
C GLU A 11 2.56 3.19 6.52
N VAL A 12 2.50 1.87 6.54
CA VAL A 12 1.30 1.09 6.81
C VAL A 12 1.41 0.54 8.22
N ILE A 13 0.39 0.82 9.03
CA ILE A 13 0.29 0.38 10.42
C ILE A 13 -0.91 -0.56 10.49
N ALA A 14 -0.65 -1.83 10.73
CA ALA A 14 -1.68 -2.85 10.86
C ALA A 14 -1.92 -3.14 12.34
N VAL A 15 -3.12 -2.80 12.82
CA VAL A 15 -3.56 -3.06 14.18
C VAL A 15 -4.11 -4.48 14.21
N ALA A 16 -3.57 -5.28 15.12
CA ALA A 16 -4.05 -6.64 15.35
C ALA A 16 -5.07 -6.65 16.51
N ALA A 17 -5.83 -7.73 16.62
CA ALA A 17 -6.77 -7.92 17.73
C ALA A 17 -6.05 -7.86 19.10
N VAL A 18 -6.83 -7.57 20.15
CA VAL A 18 -6.32 -7.42 21.53
C VAL A 18 -5.42 -8.59 21.93
N GLY A 19 -4.20 -8.28 22.39
CA GLY A 19 -3.19 -9.27 22.77
C GLY A 19 -2.15 -9.58 21.68
N SER A 20 -2.31 -9.06 20.46
CA SER A 20 -1.33 -9.18 19.37
C SER A 20 -0.54 -7.89 19.15
N ARG A 21 0.67 -8.01 18.60
CA ARG A 21 1.53 -6.85 18.32
C ARG A 21 1.10 -6.17 17.02
N HIS A 22 1.08 -4.83 17.04
CA HIS A 22 0.98 -4.03 15.81
C HIS A 22 2.10 -4.39 14.83
N ARG A 23 1.75 -4.48 13.55
CA ARG A 23 2.73 -4.63 12.47
C ARG A 23 2.91 -3.31 11.76
N HIS A 24 4.15 -3.06 11.35
CA HIS A 24 4.52 -1.87 10.61
C HIS A 24 5.16 -2.31 9.30
N GLY A 25 4.80 -1.64 8.22
CA GLY A 25 5.37 -1.86 6.90
C GLY A 25 5.47 -0.55 6.12
N SER A 26 6.19 -0.59 5.01
CA SER A 26 6.15 0.48 4.03
C SER A 26 5.01 0.25 3.03
N GLY A 27 4.48 1.34 2.49
CA GLY A 27 3.52 1.33 1.40
C GLY A 27 3.90 2.35 0.34
N CYS A 28 3.40 2.15 -0.87
CA CYS A 28 3.56 3.07 -1.99
C CYS A 28 2.20 3.46 -2.53
N ILE A 29 1.92 4.75 -2.65
CA ILE A 29 0.73 5.25 -3.33
C ILE A 29 0.86 4.96 -4.84
N VAL A 30 0.04 4.03 -5.34
CA VAL A 30 0.09 3.57 -6.74
C VAL A 30 -0.98 4.22 -7.62
N ASN A 31 -2.12 4.59 -7.03
CA ASN A 31 -3.21 5.25 -7.75
C ASN A 31 -4.16 5.96 -6.79
N GLY A 32 -4.27 7.29 -6.85
CA GLY A 32 -5.24 8.01 -6.02
C GLY A 32 -5.01 7.70 -4.54
N ARG A 33 -6.02 7.12 -3.90
CA ARG A 33 -6.03 6.68 -2.49
C ARG A 33 -5.52 5.25 -2.28
N THR A 34 -5.18 4.54 -3.36
CA THR A 34 -4.72 3.16 -3.33
C THR A 34 -3.23 3.09 -2.99
N VAL A 35 -2.92 2.33 -1.95
CA VAL A 35 -1.57 2.04 -1.48
C VAL A 35 -1.27 0.56 -1.70
N LEU A 36 -0.14 0.27 -2.33
CA LEU A 36 0.43 -1.07 -2.44
C LEU A 36 1.36 -1.32 -1.25
N THR A 37 1.20 -2.44 -0.57
CA THR A 37 2.04 -2.88 0.55
C THR A 37 2.24 -4.40 0.50
N ALA A 38 2.98 -4.97 1.45
CA ALA A 38 3.14 -6.41 1.55
C ALA A 38 1.93 -7.06 2.25
N ALA A 39 1.51 -8.24 1.78
CA ALA A 39 0.33 -8.91 2.33
C ALA A 39 0.54 -9.34 3.78
N HIS A 40 1.74 -9.81 4.12
CA HIS A 40 2.08 -10.21 5.49
C HIS A 40 2.01 -9.05 6.51
N VAL A 41 2.09 -7.79 6.08
CA VAL A 41 1.94 -6.62 6.98
C VAL A 41 0.51 -6.53 7.47
N VAL A 42 -0.45 -6.75 6.58
CA VAL A 42 -1.89 -6.53 6.82
C VAL A 42 -2.67 -7.83 7.11
N ALA A 43 -2.02 -9.00 7.04
CA ALA A 43 -2.64 -10.30 7.33
C ALA A 43 -3.25 -10.33 8.73
N ASP A 44 -4.53 -10.62 8.90
CA ASP A 44 -5.23 -10.63 10.20
C ASP A 44 -5.32 -9.24 10.89
N ALA A 45 -5.10 -8.15 10.15
CA ALA A 45 -5.32 -6.81 10.69
C ALA A 45 -6.83 -6.56 10.90
N VAL A 46 -7.20 -6.06 12.08
CA VAL A 46 -8.57 -5.62 12.38
C VAL A 46 -8.78 -4.16 11.99
N GLU A 47 -7.71 -3.39 11.91
CA GLU A 47 -7.70 -2.01 11.46
C GLU A 47 -6.37 -1.73 10.73
N VAL A 48 -6.44 -0.93 9.67
CA VAL A 48 -5.25 -0.48 8.92
C VAL A 48 -5.22 1.04 8.89
N LEU A 49 -4.07 1.60 9.25
CA LEU A 49 -3.80 3.03 9.14
C LEU A 49 -2.67 3.27 8.15
N VAL A 50 -2.80 4.33 7.37
CA VAL A 50 -1.73 4.84 6.50
C VAL A 50 -1.19 6.13 7.09
N ARG A 51 0.14 6.23 7.24
CA ARG A 51 0.84 7.40 7.79
C ARG A 51 1.78 8.01 6.77
N SER A 52 1.65 9.32 6.53
CA SER A 52 2.59 10.07 5.68
C SER A 52 3.92 10.35 6.38
N SER A 53 4.90 10.83 5.61
CA SER A 53 6.15 11.39 6.14
C SER A 53 5.93 12.58 7.08
N THR A 54 4.86 13.37 6.86
CA THR A 54 4.42 14.47 7.72
C THR A 54 3.65 14.02 8.96
N LYS A 55 3.57 12.70 9.21
CA LYS A 55 2.94 12.06 10.38
C LYS A 55 1.42 12.17 10.44
N HIS A 56 0.78 12.68 9.39
CA HIS A 56 -0.68 12.60 9.26
C HIS A 56 -1.10 11.14 9.06
N ARG A 57 -2.23 10.74 9.65
CA ARG A 57 -2.74 9.36 9.62
C ARG A 57 -4.13 9.34 9.03
N TRP A 58 -4.40 8.34 8.21
CA TRP A 58 -5.73 8.09 7.67
C TRP A 58 -6.12 6.63 7.88
N PRO A 59 -7.40 6.35 8.19
CA PRO A 59 -7.93 5.00 8.11
C PRO A 59 -7.91 4.50 6.66
N ALA A 60 -7.69 3.20 6.51
CA ALA A 60 -7.67 2.54 5.21
C ALA A 60 -8.39 1.20 5.28
N THR A 61 -9.10 0.88 4.21
CA THR A 61 -9.74 -0.43 4.02
C THR A 61 -8.84 -1.36 3.22
N LEU A 62 -8.87 -2.64 3.58
CA LEU A 62 -8.24 -3.71 2.82
C LEU A 62 -9.24 -4.24 1.78
N ASP A 63 -8.87 -4.32 0.50
CA ASP A 63 -9.68 -5.06 -0.48
C ASP A 63 -9.24 -6.54 -0.46
N PRO A 64 -10.06 -7.47 0.08
CA PRO A 64 -9.68 -8.87 0.24
C PRO A 64 -9.41 -9.57 -1.10
N ARG A 65 -9.89 -9.03 -2.22
CA ARG A 65 -9.62 -9.58 -3.57
C ARG A 65 -8.18 -9.37 -3.99
N PHE A 66 -7.50 -8.38 -3.41
CA PHE A 66 -6.14 -7.97 -3.75
C PHE A 66 -5.14 -8.26 -2.64
N VAL A 67 -5.40 -9.29 -1.83
CA VAL A 67 -4.46 -9.80 -0.82
C VAL A 67 -3.85 -11.10 -1.34
N GLY A 68 -2.54 -11.09 -1.50
CA GLY A 68 -1.77 -12.28 -1.84
C GLY A 68 -1.46 -13.17 -0.65
N GLU A 69 -0.64 -14.19 -0.88
CA GLU A 69 -0.35 -15.24 0.10
C GLU A 69 1.16 -15.33 0.30
N LEU A 70 1.63 -15.28 1.55
CA LEU A 70 3.07 -15.33 1.84
C LEU A 70 3.76 -16.61 1.32
N SER A 71 3.05 -17.73 1.37
CA SER A 71 3.55 -19.06 0.97
C SER A 71 2.76 -19.67 -0.19
N GLY A 72 1.90 -18.88 -0.85
CA GLY A 72 1.02 -19.33 -1.92
C GLY A 72 1.51 -18.94 -3.32
N PRO A 73 0.73 -19.27 -4.37
CA PRO A 73 1.07 -18.90 -5.74
C PRO A 73 0.89 -17.40 -6.03
N ARG A 74 0.22 -16.66 -5.12
CA ARG A 74 -0.02 -15.22 -5.24
C ARG A 74 1.17 -14.43 -4.66
N PRO A 75 1.60 -13.33 -5.27
CA PRO A 75 2.70 -12.53 -4.74
C PRO A 75 2.34 -11.96 -3.37
N ASP A 76 3.31 -11.77 -2.48
CA ASP A 76 3.13 -11.16 -1.15
C ASP A 76 2.85 -9.65 -1.24
N LEU A 77 1.68 -9.31 -1.79
CA LEU A 77 1.22 -7.96 -2.06
C LEU A 77 -0.22 -7.79 -1.59
N ALA A 78 -0.52 -6.62 -1.04
CA ALA A 78 -1.86 -6.19 -0.67
C ALA A 78 -2.15 -4.79 -1.21
N LEU A 79 -3.41 -4.55 -1.61
CA LEU A 79 -3.93 -3.22 -1.85
C LEU A 79 -4.79 -2.76 -0.68
N VAL A 80 -4.50 -1.56 -0.18
CA VAL A 80 -5.36 -0.86 0.76
C VAL A 80 -5.79 0.47 0.16
N GLU A 81 -7.00 0.91 0.49
CA GLU A 81 -7.55 2.19 0.04
C GLU A 81 -7.77 3.12 1.23
N ILE A 82 -7.17 4.31 1.17
CA ILE A 82 -7.39 5.36 2.16
C ILE A 82 -8.85 5.80 2.09
N GLU A 83 -9.53 5.78 3.24
CA GLU A 83 -10.97 6.07 3.32
C GLU A 83 -11.30 7.55 3.18
N ASP A 84 -10.38 8.42 3.60
CA ASP A 84 -10.58 9.87 3.60
C ASP A 84 -10.68 10.42 2.16
N PRO A 85 -11.82 10.99 1.75
CA PRO A 85 -11.98 11.57 0.42
C PRO A 85 -11.23 12.89 0.24
N SER A 86 -10.85 13.55 1.34
CA SER A 86 -10.01 14.77 1.33
C SER A 86 -8.52 14.47 1.15
N PHE A 87 -8.13 13.19 1.15
CA PHE A 87 -6.78 12.80 0.79
C PHE A 87 -6.46 13.27 -0.62
N GLU A 88 -5.56 14.25 -0.74
CA GLU A 88 -5.07 14.72 -2.03
C GLU A 88 -3.98 13.78 -2.55
N PRO A 89 -4.26 12.97 -3.59
CA PRO A 89 -3.31 12.02 -4.07
C PRO A 89 -2.23 12.70 -4.90
N LEU A 90 -1.03 12.18 -4.77
CA LEU A 90 0.08 12.61 -5.60
C LEU A 90 -0.11 12.19 -7.06
N PRO A 91 0.34 13.00 -8.04
CA PRO A 91 0.22 12.66 -9.45
C PRO A 91 0.89 11.34 -9.80
N ARG A 92 0.17 10.50 -10.58
CA ARG A 92 0.52 9.10 -10.93
C ARG A 92 1.94 8.96 -11.53
N CYS A 93 2.54 7.77 -11.39
CA CYS A 93 3.67 7.38 -12.23
C CYS A 93 3.07 7.02 -13.58
N ARG A 94 3.60 7.57 -14.67
CA ARG A 94 3.31 6.97 -15.97
C ARG A 94 3.96 5.58 -15.98
N SER A 95 3.23 4.56 -16.42
CA SER A 95 3.85 3.35 -16.94
C SER A 95 4.73 3.80 -18.11
N HIS A 96 6.03 3.51 -18.06
CA HIS A 96 6.83 3.56 -19.28
C HIS A 96 6.28 2.47 -20.21
N GLU A 97 5.92 2.85 -21.44
CA GLU A 97 5.76 1.90 -22.53
C GLU A 97 7.10 1.20 -22.79
N SER A 98 7.00 -0.09 -23.15
CA SER A 98 8.02 -0.94 -23.79
C SER A 98 9.11 -1.57 -22.89
N ILE A 99 8.82 -2.77 -22.38
CA ILE A 99 9.84 -3.85 -22.27
C ILE A 99 9.82 -4.58 -23.60
N ALA A 100 10.48 -4.03 -24.62
CA ALA A 100 10.72 -4.71 -25.89
C ALA A 100 12.18 -4.51 -26.28
N ALA A 101 13.07 -5.36 -25.76
CA ALA A 101 14.32 -5.80 -26.40
C ALA A 101 15.22 -6.54 -25.41
N VAL A 102 14.91 -7.80 -25.12
CA VAL A 102 15.95 -8.82 -24.91
C VAL A 102 15.49 -10.07 -25.66
N ARG A 103 15.75 -10.10 -26.96
CA ARG A 103 15.95 -11.36 -27.68
C ARG A 103 17.45 -11.49 -27.89
N LYS A 104 18.05 -12.53 -27.31
CA LYS A 104 19.35 -13.04 -27.77
C LYS A 104 19.11 -13.96 -28.94
#